data_AF-A0A933K4B4-F1
#
_entry.id   AF-A0A933K4B4-F1
#
_cell.length_a   1.000
_cell.length_b   1.000
_cell.length_c   1.000
_cell.angle_alpha   90.00
_cell.angle_beta   90.00
_cell.angle_gamma   90.00
#
_symmetry.space_group_name_H-M   'P 1'
#
loop_
_entity.id
_entity.type
_entity.pdbx_description
1 polymer ?
#
loop_
_entity_poly.entity_id
_entity_poly.type
_entity_poly.pdbx_seq_one_letter_code
_entity_poly.pdbx_strand_id
1 'polypeptide(L)'
;MRLFKAIQAFFRVLFNADYATRVERLALEDRSGEVPSLKVLMLFQREGRLVDFLKEEIDGFDDAQIGAAVRDIHRKCRKVLSDQVTVEPIRKEPQGTVVEVPEGFDAAQIRLIGNVKGAPPFKGVLVHHGWRVVEVRLPEIASDQDPRIVAPAEVEVR
;
A
#
# COMPACT_ATOMS: atom_id res chain seq x y z
N MET A 1 -20.21 -30.52 -17.35
CA MET A 1 -19.29 -31.04 -16.29
C MET A 1 -19.17 -30.14 -15.05
N ARG A 2 -19.10 -28.80 -15.16
CA ARG A 2 -18.94 -27.92 -13.98
C ARG A 2 -20.13 -27.95 -13.01
N LEU A 3 -21.37 -27.93 -13.52
CA LEU A 3 -22.59 -27.98 -12.71
C LEU A 3 -22.70 -29.27 -11.87
N PHE A 4 -22.40 -30.43 -12.47
CA PHE A 4 -22.41 -31.72 -11.77
C PHE A 4 -21.38 -31.78 -10.63
N LYS A 5 -20.17 -31.25 -10.87
CA LYS A 5 -19.14 -31.12 -9.82
C LYS A 5 -19.58 -30.19 -8.69
N ALA A 6 -20.27 -29.08 -9.01
CA ALA A 6 -20.78 -28.15 -8.00
C ALA A 6 -21.86 -28.81 -7.12
N ILE A 7 -22.79 -29.56 -7.72
CA ILE A 7 -23.82 -30.32 -6.99
C ILE A 7 -23.16 -31.39 -6.09
N GLN A 8 -22.17 -32.11 -6.62
CA GLN A 8 -21.45 -33.13 -5.85
C GLN A 8 -20.67 -32.51 -4.68
N ALA A 9 -20.03 -31.36 -4.89
CA ALA A 9 -19.34 -30.62 -3.82
C ALA A 9 -20.34 -30.12 -2.77
N PHE A 10 -21.48 -29.57 -3.18
CA PHE A 10 -22.55 -29.10 -2.29
C PHE A 10 -23.01 -30.20 -1.32
N PHE A 11 -23.35 -31.39 -1.83
CA PHE A 11 -23.79 -32.49 -0.98
C PHE A 11 -22.68 -33.01 -0.06
N ARG A 12 -21.42 -33.01 -0.52
CA ARG A 12 -20.29 -33.39 0.34
C ARG A 12 -20.05 -32.38 1.46
N VAL A 13 -20.20 -31.09 1.19
CA VAL A 13 -20.13 -30.05 2.23
C VAL A 13 -21.26 -30.24 3.25
N LEU A 14 -22.48 -30.55 2.79
CA LEU A 14 -23.63 -30.70 3.69
C LEU A 14 -23.51 -31.91 4.64
N PHE A 15 -22.90 -33.01 4.18
CA PHE A 15 -22.94 -34.30 4.88
C PHE A 15 -21.57 -34.82 5.36
N ASN A 16 -20.47 -34.11 5.13
CA ASN A 16 -19.14 -34.51 5.60
C ASN A 16 -18.42 -33.33 6.24
N ALA A 17 -18.31 -33.35 7.57
CA ALA A 17 -17.73 -32.26 8.36
C ALA A 17 -16.26 -31.98 8.00
N ASP A 18 -15.43 -33.01 7.82
CA ASP A 18 -14.02 -32.82 7.44
C ASP A 18 -13.88 -32.20 6.03
N TYR A 19 -14.78 -32.56 5.11
CA TYR A 19 -14.83 -31.95 3.80
C TYR A 19 -15.35 -30.51 3.86
N ALA A 20 -16.36 -30.22 4.69
CA ALA A 20 -16.86 -28.87 4.93
C ALA A 20 -15.77 -27.96 5.47
N THR A 21 -15.02 -28.38 6.49
CA THR A 21 -13.89 -27.63 7.06
C THR A 21 -12.79 -27.36 6.02
N ARG A 22 -12.50 -28.32 5.13
CA ARG A 22 -11.53 -28.13 4.03
C ARG A 22 -12.04 -27.14 2.99
N VAL A 23 -13.31 -27.20 2.61
CA VAL A 23 -13.92 -26.26 1.66
C VAL A 23 -14.02 -24.87 2.27
N GLU A 24 -14.33 -24.74 3.56
CA GLU A 24 -14.35 -23.46 4.27
C GLU A 24 -12.95 -22.82 4.30
N ARG A 25 -11.91 -23.62 4.59
CA ARG A 25 -10.51 -23.17 4.51
C ARG A 25 -10.13 -22.70 3.11
N LEU A 26 -10.43 -23.50 2.08
CA LEU A 26 -10.18 -23.13 0.68
C LEU A 26 -10.97 -21.86 0.27
N ALA A 27 -12.19 -21.68 0.77
CA ALA A 27 -13.00 -20.49 0.51
C ALA A 27 -12.53 -19.26 1.31
N LEU A 28 -11.81 -19.44 2.41
CA LEU A 28 -11.10 -18.36 3.11
C LEU A 28 -9.80 -18.00 2.37
N GLU A 29 -9.09 -19.00 1.85
CA GLU A 29 -7.91 -18.84 0.98
C GLU A 29 -8.28 -18.14 -0.35
N ASP A 30 -9.41 -18.46 -0.99
CA ASP A 30 -9.86 -17.78 -2.23
C ASP A 30 -10.37 -16.34 -1.98
N ARG A 31 -10.90 -16.09 -0.76
CA ARG A 31 -11.20 -14.73 -0.27
C ARG A 31 -9.95 -13.92 0.08
N SER A 32 -8.76 -14.53 0.08
CA SER A 32 -7.48 -13.80 0.10
C SER A 32 -7.18 -13.12 -1.24
N GLY A 33 -8.13 -13.16 -2.19
CA GLY A 33 -8.21 -12.35 -3.40
C GLY A 33 -7.52 -11.01 -3.22
N GLU A 34 -6.25 -11.03 -3.62
CA GLU A 34 -5.31 -9.95 -3.71
C GLU A 34 -5.68 -8.67 -2.95
N VAL A 35 -5.05 -8.48 -1.78
CA VAL A 35 -4.76 -7.12 -1.27
C VAL A 35 -3.27 -6.79 -1.45
N PRO A 36 -2.73 -6.64 -2.69
CA PRO A 36 -1.36 -6.22 -2.96
C PRO A 36 -0.95 -4.98 -2.15
N SER A 37 -1.90 -4.11 -1.82
CA SER A 37 -1.69 -2.92 -1.01
C SER A 37 -1.26 -3.21 0.43
N LEU A 38 -1.71 -4.31 1.05
CA LEU A 38 -1.30 -4.66 2.41
C LEU A 38 0.11 -5.25 2.47
N LYS A 39 0.56 -5.93 1.41
CA LYS A 39 1.93 -6.47 1.33
C LYS A 39 2.99 -5.37 1.45
N VAL A 40 2.74 -4.24 0.79
CA VAL A 40 3.62 -3.06 0.90
C VAL A 40 3.63 -2.54 2.34
N LEU A 41 2.45 -2.42 2.97
CA LEU A 41 2.35 -1.99 4.37
C LEU A 41 3.08 -2.93 5.35
N MET A 42 2.99 -4.25 5.13
CA MET A 42 3.74 -5.26 5.89
C MET A 42 5.24 -5.05 5.81
N LEU A 43 5.78 -4.77 4.62
CA LEU A 43 7.22 -4.51 4.43
C LEU A 43 7.64 -3.24 5.17
N PHE A 44 6.86 -2.15 5.06
CA PHE A 44 7.12 -0.92 5.80
C PHE A 44 7.05 -1.10 7.31
N GLN A 45 6.13 -1.92 7.82
CA GLN A 45 6.05 -2.22 9.24
C GLN A 45 7.22 -3.09 9.70
N ARG A 46 7.52 -4.18 9.00
CA ARG A 46 8.56 -5.15 9.39
C ARG A 46 9.94 -4.53 9.44
N GLU A 47 10.30 -3.77 8.40
CA GLU A 47 11.64 -3.18 8.30
C GLU A 47 11.72 -1.81 8.97
N GLY A 48 10.63 -1.03 8.93
CA GLY A 48 10.63 0.39 9.25
C GLY A 48 9.79 0.81 10.45
N ARG A 49 8.98 -0.07 11.05
CA ARG A 49 8.03 0.25 12.14
C ARG A 49 7.06 1.38 11.79
N LEU A 50 6.67 1.51 10.53
CA LEU A 50 5.84 2.62 10.06
C LEU A 50 4.48 2.70 10.77
N VAL A 51 3.81 1.56 11.00
CA VAL A 51 2.51 1.54 11.66
C VAL A 51 2.65 1.93 13.12
N ASP A 52 3.65 1.39 13.83
CA ASP A 52 3.93 1.77 15.22
C ASP A 52 4.18 3.28 15.31
N PHE A 53 5.03 3.82 14.45
CA PHE A 53 5.37 5.24 14.41
C PHE A 53 4.15 6.14 14.21
N LEU A 54 3.25 5.80 13.28
CA LEU A 54 2.04 6.59 13.02
C LEU A 54 0.95 6.42 14.10
N LYS A 55 1.06 5.37 14.93
CA LYS A 55 0.13 5.11 16.04
C LYS A 55 0.62 5.67 17.36
N GLU A 56 1.89 6.06 17.44
CA GLU A 56 2.49 6.69 18.61
C GLU A 56 2.07 8.16 18.71
N GLU A 57 1.71 8.60 19.92
CA GLU A 57 1.41 10.00 20.21
C GLU A 57 2.72 10.74 20.47
N ILE A 58 3.06 11.68 19.58
CA ILE A 58 4.36 12.38 19.63
C ILE A 58 4.28 13.83 20.15
N ASP A 59 3.06 14.34 20.40
CA ASP A 59 2.82 15.74 20.76
C ASP A 59 3.52 16.18 22.07
N GLY A 60 3.85 15.23 22.94
CA GLY A 60 4.52 15.47 24.22
C GLY A 60 6.06 15.43 24.18
N PHE A 61 6.68 15.10 23.04
CA PHE A 61 8.14 15.02 22.92
C PHE A 61 8.74 16.29 22.34
N ASP A 62 9.97 16.62 22.75
CA ASP A 62 10.72 17.71 22.13
C ASP A 62 11.39 17.28 20.82
N ASP A 63 11.86 18.27 20.04
CA ASP A 63 12.50 18.04 18.74
C ASP A 63 13.74 17.13 18.83
N ALA A 64 14.47 17.16 19.94
CA ALA A 64 15.68 16.37 20.12
C ALA A 64 15.34 14.89 20.37
N GLN A 65 14.31 14.63 21.18
CA GLN A 65 13.75 13.31 21.46
C GLN A 65 13.16 12.69 20.18
N ILE A 66 12.38 13.45 19.42
CA ILE A 66 11.81 13.01 18.14
C ILE A 66 12.93 12.74 17.13
N GLY A 67 13.91 13.64 17.05
CA GLY A 67 14.93 13.61 16.00
C GLY A 67 15.79 12.35 16.00
N ALA A 68 16.08 11.75 17.16
CA ALA A 68 16.89 10.52 17.20
C ALA A 68 16.11 9.30 16.69
N ALA A 69 14.89 9.10 17.18
CA ALA A 69 14.05 7.96 16.83
C ALA A 69 13.55 8.02 15.37
N VAL A 70 13.08 9.19 14.93
CA VAL A 70 12.49 9.37 13.58
C VAL A 70 13.52 9.17 12.48
N ARG A 71 14.79 9.54 12.69
CA ARG A 71 15.83 9.38 11.66
C ARG A 71 16.06 7.91 11.29
N ASP A 72 15.96 6.99 12.25
CA ASP A 72 16.13 5.56 11.98
C ASP A 72 14.92 4.99 11.23
N ILE A 73 13.71 5.29 11.71
CA ILE A 73 12.43 4.93 11.08
C ILE A 73 12.39 5.43 9.63
N HIS A 74 12.70 6.71 9.41
CA HIS A 74 12.77 7.32 8.08
C HIS A 74 13.78 6.61 7.18
N ARG A 75 14.99 6.32 7.68
CA ARG A 75 16.04 5.63 6.91
C ARG A 75 15.58 4.25 6.47
N LYS A 76 14.96 3.49 7.38
CA LYS A 76 14.44 2.14 7.11
C LYS A 76 13.27 2.15 6.13
N CYS A 77 12.30 3.04 6.33
CA CYS A 77 11.17 3.21 5.40
C CYS A 77 11.66 3.64 4.00
N ARG A 78 12.63 4.56 3.92
CA ARG A 78 13.25 4.96 2.65
C ARG A 78 13.92 3.78 1.95
N LYS A 79 14.59 2.90 2.70
CA LYS A 79 15.19 1.68 2.16
C LYS A 79 14.12 0.74 1.61
N VAL A 80 13.03 0.50 2.35
CA VAL A 80 11.90 -0.30 1.85
C VAL A 80 11.36 0.26 0.54
N LEU A 81 11.10 1.57 0.48
CA LEU A 81 10.62 2.20 -0.75
C LEU A 81 11.61 1.96 -1.90
N SER A 82 12.90 2.26 -1.70
CA SER A 82 13.92 2.11 -2.74
C SER A 82 14.11 0.66 -3.22
N ASP A 83 14.02 -0.32 -2.33
CA ASP A 83 14.26 -1.72 -2.67
C ASP A 83 13.04 -2.36 -3.36
N GLN A 84 11.83 -1.90 -3.00
CA GLN A 84 10.58 -2.58 -3.33
C GLN A 84 9.74 -1.83 -4.38
N VAL A 85 9.80 -0.50 -4.42
CA VAL A 85 8.96 0.33 -5.30
C VAL A 85 9.76 1.54 -5.82
N THR A 86 10.09 1.53 -7.11
CA THR A 86 10.73 2.67 -7.76
C THR A 86 9.67 3.70 -8.13
N VAL A 87 9.82 4.94 -7.65
CA VAL A 87 8.96 6.07 -8.00
C VAL A 87 9.74 7.17 -8.71
N GLU A 88 9.07 7.85 -9.62
CA GLU A 88 9.62 9.02 -10.32
C GLU A 88 8.61 10.19 -10.31
N PRO A 89 9.09 11.44 -10.43
CA PRO A 89 8.19 12.58 -10.50
C PRO A 89 7.41 12.59 -11.82
N ILE A 90 6.11 12.87 -11.76
CA ILE A 90 5.26 13.03 -12.97
C ILE A 90 5.71 14.26 -13.77
N ARG A 91 6.00 15.38 -13.07
CA ARG A 91 6.60 16.59 -13.63
C ARG A 91 8.05 16.72 -13.19
N LYS A 92 8.98 16.80 -14.15
CA LYS A 92 10.42 16.82 -13.85
C LYS A 92 10.94 18.21 -13.46
N GLU A 93 10.14 19.24 -13.67
CA GLU A 93 10.48 20.61 -13.31
C GLU A 93 10.55 20.77 -11.78
N PRO A 94 11.45 21.64 -11.28
CA PRO A 94 11.47 21.99 -9.86
C PRO A 94 10.13 22.55 -9.38
N GLN A 95 9.74 22.22 -8.14
CA GLN A 95 8.61 22.88 -7.49
C GLN A 95 8.88 24.40 -7.38
N GLY A 96 7.85 25.22 -7.58
CA GLY A 96 7.96 26.67 -7.64
C GLY A 96 8.20 27.23 -9.05
N THR A 97 8.41 26.38 -10.06
CA THR A 97 8.56 26.82 -11.46
C THR A 97 7.21 27.12 -12.11
N VAL A 98 7.20 28.06 -13.05
CA VAL A 98 6.03 28.32 -13.90
C VAL A 98 5.95 27.23 -14.96
N VAL A 99 4.81 26.54 -15.02
CA VAL A 99 4.52 25.47 -15.96
C VAL A 99 3.25 25.77 -16.76
N GLU A 100 3.22 25.24 -17.97
CA GLU A 100 2.02 25.23 -18.81
C GLU A 100 1.37 23.85 -18.75
N VAL A 101 0.05 23.83 -18.56
CA VAL A 101 -0.77 22.62 -18.60
C VAL A 101 -1.57 22.67 -19.90
N PRO A 102 -1.27 21.80 -20.89
CA PRO A 102 -1.86 21.87 -22.20
C PRO A 102 -3.33 21.44 -22.19
N GLU A 103 -4.02 21.72 -23.30
CA GLU A 103 -5.34 21.14 -23.55
C GLU A 103 -5.26 19.60 -23.64
N GLY A 104 -6.29 18.91 -23.14
CA GLY A 104 -6.32 17.45 -23.11
C GLY A 104 -5.39 16.79 -22.08
N PHE A 105 -4.92 17.53 -21.07
CA PHE A 105 -4.11 16.94 -20.01
C PHE A 105 -4.86 15.83 -19.24
N ASP A 106 -4.10 14.84 -18.74
CA ASP A 106 -4.64 13.74 -17.93
C ASP A 106 -4.93 14.22 -16.50
N ALA A 107 -6.22 14.29 -16.15
CA ALA A 107 -6.69 14.68 -14.82
C ALA A 107 -6.29 13.68 -13.70
N ALA A 108 -5.89 12.46 -14.05
CA ALA A 108 -5.33 11.52 -13.08
C ALA A 108 -3.87 11.87 -12.70
N GLN A 109 -3.16 12.59 -13.58
CA GLN A 109 -1.75 12.95 -13.39
C GLN A 109 -1.57 14.40 -12.91
N ILE A 110 -2.43 15.31 -13.34
CA ILE A 110 -2.32 16.74 -13.03
C ILE A 110 -3.62 17.21 -12.39
N ARG A 111 -3.52 17.69 -11.15
CA ARG A 111 -4.62 18.39 -10.47
C ARG A 111 -4.38 19.88 -10.50
N LEU A 112 -5.28 20.62 -11.13
CA LEU A 112 -5.29 22.09 -11.08
C LEU A 112 -5.80 22.54 -9.70
N ILE A 113 -5.08 23.47 -9.07
CA ILE A 113 -5.41 24.04 -7.76
C ILE A 113 -5.51 25.57 -7.85
N GLY A 114 -6.40 26.17 -7.05
CA GLY A 114 -6.63 27.62 -7.05
C GLY A 114 -7.81 28.05 -7.93
N ASN A 115 -7.73 29.26 -8.49
CA ASN A 115 -8.81 29.85 -9.29
C ASN A 115 -8.75 29.37 -10.75
N VAL A 116 -9.28 28.18 -11.00
CA VAL A 116 -9.33 27.57 -12.33
C VAL A 116 -10.51 28.17 -13.10
N LYS A 117 -10.23 29.16 -13.96
CA LYS A 117 -11.21 29.78 -14.86
C LYS A 117 -10.67 29.77 -16.30
N GLY A 118 -11.59 29.63 -17.26
CA GLY A 118 -11.26 29.57 -18.68
C GLY A 118 -10.97 28.14 -19.17
N ALA A 119 -10.50 28.04 -20.40
CA ALA A 119 -10.09 26.80 -21.04
C ALA A 119 -8.56 26.69 -21.06
N PRO A 120 -8.01 25.47 -21.13
CA PRO A 120 -6.58 25.28 -21.35
C PRO A 120 -6.10 25.94 -22.66
N PRO A 121 -4.79 26.18 -22.82
CA PRO A 121 -3.72 25.85 -21.87
C PRO A 121 -3.74 26.73 -20.62
N PHE A 122 -3.55 26.10 -19.45
CA PHE A 122 -3.43 26.82 -18.19
C PHE A 122 -1.97 27.17 -17.91
N LYS A 123 -1.72 28.31 -17.28
CA LYS A 123 -0.39 28.67 -16.75
C LYS A 123 -0.48 28.76 -15.23
N GLY A 124 0.42 28.06 -14.56
CA GLY A 124 0.45 28.00 -13.10
C GLY A 124 1.85 27.72 -12.56
N VAL A 125 1.97 27.70 -11.24
CA VAL A 125 3.22 27.33 -10.56
C VAL A 125 3.12 25.86 -10.13
N LEU A 126 4.15 25.07 -10.42
CA LEU A 126 4.20 23.68 -10.01
C LEU A 126 4.40 23.59 -8.49
N VAL A 127 3.32 23.34 -7.74
CA VAL A 127 3.40 23.23 -6.26
C VAL A 127 3.94 21.88 -5.82
N HIS A 128 3.49 20.80 -6.45
CA HIS A 128 3.95 19.44 -6.17
C HIS A 128 4.07 18.68 -7.49
N HIS A 129 5.22 18.04 -7.73
CA HIS A 129 5.51 17.38 -9.00
C HIS A 129 4.72 16.09 -9.24
N GLY A 130 4.14 15.52 -8.17
CA GLY A 130 3.40 14.26 -8.21
C GLY A 130 4.32 13.06 -8.37
N TRP A 131 3.95 11.89 -7.87
CA TRP A 131 4.76 10.69 -7.96
C TRP A 131 4.04 9.64 -8.79
N ARG A 132 4.77 8.95 -9.68
CA ARG A 132 4.29 7.71 -10.30
C ARG A 132 5.20 6.56 -9.94
N VAL A 133 4.63 5.38 -9.82
CA VAL A 133 5.39 4.13 -9.74
C VAL A 133 5.85 3.75 -11.14
N VAL A 134 7.12 3.38 -11.29
CA VAL A 134 7.70 2.86 -12.54
C VAL A 134 8.12 1.41 -12.44
N GLU A 135 8.34 0.91 -11.22
CA GLU A 135 8.73 -0.48 -11.00
C GLU A 135 8.27 -0.96 -9.61
N VAL A 136 7.86 -2.23 -9.53
CA VAL A 136 7.46 -2.90 -8.28
C VAL A 136 8.18 -4.23 -8.18
N ARG A 137 8.86 -4.46 -7.05
CA ARG A 137 9.67 -5.64 -6.74
C ARG A 137 9.30 -6.17 -5.36
N LEU A 138 8.13 -6.78 -5.24
CA LEU A 138 7.65 -7.32 -3.96
C LEU A 138 8.07 -8.79 -3.79
N PRO A 139 8.57 -9.21 -2.62
CA PRO A 139 8.83 -10.61 -2.32
C PRO A 139 7.51 -11.40 -2.29
N GLU A 140 7.62 -12.70 -2.58
CA GLU A 140 6.54 -13.63 -2.29
C GLU A 140 6.39 -13.77 -0.78
N ILE A 141 5.18 -13.55 -0.28
CA ILE A 141 4.80 -13.82 1.11
C ILE A 141 4.16 -15.20 1.12
N ALA A 142 4.49 -16.02 2.13
CA ALA A 142 3.95 -17.36 2.28
C ALA A 142 2.41 -17.32 2.25
N SER A 143 1.81 -18.20 1.46
CA SER A 143 0.36 -18.20 1.20
C SER A 143 -0.49 -18.65 2.38
N ASP A 144 0.14 -19.08 3.48
CA ASP A 144 -0.51 -19.55 4.71
C ASP A 144 -0.74 -18.45 5.76
N GLN A 145 -0.27 -17.23 5.51
CA GLN A 145 -0.50 -16.07 6.40
C GLN A 145 -1.76 -15.32 6.00
N ASP A 146 -2.61 -14.96 6.97
CA ASP A 146 -3.72 -14.03 6.73
C ASP A 146 -3.14 -12.67 6.32
N PRO A 147 -3.40 -12.18 5.08
CA PRO A 147 -2.81 -10.93 4.59
C PRO A 147 -3.28 -9.68 5.35
N ARG A 148 -4.27 -9.80 6.24
CA ARG A 148 -4.72 -8.74 7.15
C ARG A 148 -3.82 -8.56 8.36
N ILE A 149 -2.95 -9.53 8.67
CA ILE A 149 -2.00 -9.45 9.78
C ILE A 149 -0.75 -8.72 9.27
N VAL A 150 -0.63 -7.44 9.63
CA VAL A 150 0.48 -6.58 9.19
C VAL A 150 1.80 -6.94 9.91
N ALA A 151 1.70 -7.27 11.19
CA ALA A 151 2.79 -7.81 12.01
C ALA A 151 2.18 -8.69 13.12
N PRO A 152 2.80 -9.84 13.47
CA PRO A 152 2.34 -10.64 14.59
C PRO A 152 2.61 -9.95 15.93
N ALA A 153 1.83 -10.28 16.96
CA ALA A 153 2.17 -9.91 18.33
C ALA A 153 3.36 -10.78 18.81
N GLU A 154 4.36 -10.14 19.39
CA GLU A 154 5.52 -10.83 19.98
C GLU A 154 5.28 -11.02 21.48
N VAL A 155 5.34 -12.27 21.95
CA VAL A 155 5.13 -12.63 23.35
C VAL A 155 6.36 -13.41 23.85
N GLU A 156 7.06 -12.84 24.83
CA GLU A 156 8.13 -13.54 25.53
C GLU A 156 7.54 -14.57 26.50
N VAL A 157 7.89 -15.85 26.33
CA VAL A 157 7.51 -16.92 27.27
C VAL A 157 8.55 -16.99 28.38
N ARG A 158 8.07 -17.07 29.64
CA ARG A 158 8.90 -17.21 30.84
C ARG A 158 8.76 -18.58 31.47
#